data_AF-A0A2P8EUA2-F1
#
_entry.id   AF-A0A2P8EUA2-F1
#
_cell.length_a   1.000
_cell.length_b   1.000
_cell.length_c   1.000
_cell.angle_alpha   90.00
_cell.angle_beta   90.00
_cell.angle_gamma   90.00
#
_symmetry.space_group_name_H-M   'P 1'
#
loop_
_entity.id
_entity.type
_entity.pdbx_description
1 polymer ?
#
loop_
_entity_poly.entity_id
_entity_poly.type
_entity_poly.pdbx_seq_one_letter_code
_entity_poly.pdbx_strand_id
1 'polypeptide(L)'
;MCALKPEVVDIGTEMILESHQLWMAIPVGSLVQLEADLIEHNHKVLTRGRLYEVLAKTDLSPCHQMFVVQSELTRELVELHPGLICNYLDNPTETHYV
;
A
#
# COMPACT_ATOMS: atom_id res chain seq x y z
N MET A 1 -31.11 30.82 -4.36
CA MET A 1 -29.93 30.33 -3.61
C MET A 1 -30.08 28.83 -3.45
N CYS A 2 -29.35 28.04 -4.25
CA CYS A 2 -29.30 26.60 -4.06
C CYS A 2 -28.48 26.34 -2.80
N ALA A 3 -29.12 25.82 -1.76
CA ALA A 3 -28.39 25.30 -0.61
C ALA A 3 -27.52 24.13 -1.10
N LEU A 4 -26.21 24.28 -1.00
CA LEU A 4 -25.26 23.17 -1.07
C LEU A 4 -25.70 22.19 0.01
N LYS A 5 -26.27 21.06 -0.40
CA LYS A 5 -26.47 19.93 0.51
C LYS A 5 -25.08 19.46 0.93
N PRO A 6 -24.84 19.20 2.22
CA PRO A 6 -23.58 18.57 2.62
C PRO A 6 -23.50 17.24 1.87
N GLU A 7 -22.49 17.07 1.02
CA GLU A 7 -22.12 15.76 0.50
C GLU A 7 -21.78 14.92 1.73
N VAL A 8 -22.66 13.98 2.06
CA VAL A 8 -22.35 12.92 2.98
C VAL A 8 -21.35 12.04 2.25
N VAL A 9 -20.07 12.37 2.37
CA VAL A 9 -18.99 11.51 1.89
C VAL A 9 -19.06 10.25 2.75
N ASP A 10 -19.42 9.13 2.10
CA ASP A 10 -19.36 7.83 2.75
C ASP A 10 -17.88 7.50 2.98
N ILE A 11 -17.51 7.37 4.27
CA ILE A 11 -16.15 7.09 4.76
C ILE A 11 -15.57 5.85 4.05
N GLY A 12 -16.42 4.87 3.68
CA GLY A 12 -15.99 3.70 2.91
C GLY A 12 -15.42 4.07 1.54
N THR A 13 -16.04 5.02 0.83
CA THR A 13 -15.59 5.50 -0.47
C THR A 13 -14.27 6.28 -0.39
N GLU A 14 -14.08 7.06 0.67
CA GLU A 14 -12.85 7.84 0.88
C GLU A 14 -11.65 6.91 1.09
N MET A 15 -11.76 5.91 1.94
CA MET A 15 -10.70 4.92 2.17
C MET A 15 -10.34 4.11 0.91
N ILE A 16 -11.33 3.77 0.09
CA ILE A 16 -11.10 3.09 -1.20
C ILE A 16 -10.33 4.01 -2.15
N LEU A 17 -10.73 5.28 -2.23
CA LEU A 17 -10.06 6.26 -3.09
C LEU A 17 -8.62 6.52 -2.65
N GLU A 18 -8.37 6.67 -1.34
CA GLU A 18 -7.01 6.84 -0.79
C GLU A 18 -6.12 5.63 -1.08
N SER A 19 -6.66 4.42 -0.89
CA SER A 19 -5.95 3.18 -1.20
C SER A 19 -5.61 3.08 -2.68
N HIS A 20 -6.54 3.48 -3.56
CA HIS A 20 -6.33 3.53 -4.99
C HIS A 20 -5.23 4.54 -5.37
N GLN A 21 -5.25 5.73 -4.77
CA GLN A 21 -4.24 6.76 -5.01
C GLN A 21 -2.84 6.29 -4.58
N LEU A 22 -2.72 5.66 -3.41
CA LEU A 22 -1.45 5.06 -2.97
C LEU A 22 -0.97 3.97 -3.94
N TRP A 23 -1.88 3.08 -4.37
CA TRP A 23 -1.54 2.04 -5.34
C TRP A 23 -1.02 2.61 -6.65
N MET A 24 -1.62 3.70 -7.15
CA MET A 24 -1.15 4.38 -8.34
C MET A 24 0.21 5.05 -8.13
N ALA A 25 0.41 5.72 -7.00
CA ALA A 25 1.57 6.56 -6.72
C ALA A 25 2.87 5.78 -6.48
N ILE A 26 2.82 4.65 -5.77
CA ILE A 26 4.01 3.93 -5.33
C ILE A 26 4.48 2.98 -6.45
N PRO A 27 5.61 3.20 -7.15
CA PRO A 27 6.05 2.30 -8.22
C PRO A 27 6.62 0.97 -7.70
N VAL A 28 6.79 0.01 -8.62
CA VAL A 28 7.61 -1.20 -8.36
C VAL A 28 9.06 -0.79 -8.12
N GLY A 29 9.70 -1.40 -7.12
CA GLY A 29 11.04 -1.06 -6.64
C GLY A 29 11.07 0.01 -5.54
N SER A 30 9.94 0.65 -5.21
CA SER A 30 9.84 1.51 -4.03
C SER A 30 9.87 0.68 -2.74
N LEU A 31 10.28 1.32 -1.64
CA LEU A 31 10.27 0.72 -0.32
C LEU A 31 9.04 1.21 0.46
N VAL A 32 8.24 0.30 1.01
CA VAL A 32 7.03 0.60 1.77
C VAL A 32 7.14 0.15 3.23
N GLN A 33 6.48 0.85 4.14
CA GLN A 33 6.48 0.57 5.56
C GLN A 33 5.05 0.41 6.09
N LEU A 34 4.84 -0.59 6.95
CA LEU A 34 3.55 -0.84 7.60
C LEU A 34 3.50 -0.20 9.00
N GLU A 35 2.31 0.28 9.39
CA GLU A 35 2.04 0.79 10.74
C GLU A 35 1.95 -0.33 11.79
N ALA A 36 1.41 -1.49 11.37
CA ALA A 36 1.15 -2.65 12.22
C ALA A 36 1.76 -3.93 11.66
N ASP A 37 1.94 -4.93 12.52
CA ASP A 37 2.38 -6.26 12.09
C ASP A 37 1.27 -6.87 11.22
N LEU A 38 1.62 -7.40 10.05
CA LEU A 38 0.67 -8.15 9.24
C LEU A 38 0.64 -9.59 9.74
N ILE A 39 -0.56 -10.05 10.13
CA ILE A 39 -0.80 -11.40 10.64
C ILE A 39 -1.71 -12.14 9.66
N GLU A 40 -1.25 -13.28 9.16
CA GLU A 40 -2.05 -14.21 8.34
C GLU A 40 -2.08 -15.58 9.01
N HIS A 41 -3.24 -16.23 9.06
CA HIS A 41 -3.40 -17.55 9.67
C HIS A 41 -2.80 -17.66 11.09
N ASN A 42 -2.91 -16.60 11.90
CA ASN A 42 -2.34 -16.50 13.25
C ASN A 42 -0.79 -16.52 13.30
N HIS A 43 -0.14 -16.27 12.16
CA HIS A 43 1.30 -16.12 12.03
C HIS A 43 1.64 -14.73 11.53
N LYS A 44 2.67 -14.12 12.11
CA LYS A 44 3.18 -12.85 11.59
C LYS A 44 3.90 -13.09 10.27
N VAL A 45 3.48 -12.37 9.23
CA VAL A 45 4.06 -12.46 7.89
C VAL A 45 4.87 -11.21 7.52
N LEU A 46 4.51 -10.04 8.04
CA LEU A 46 5.32 -8.81 7.92
C LEU A 46 5.43 -8.14 9.29
N THR A 47 6.64 -7.68 9.64
CA THR A 47 6.87 -6.86 10.83
C THR A 47 6.65 -5.38 10.53
N ARG A 48 5.93 -4.69 11.41
CA ARG A 48 5.72 -3.24 11.39
C ARG A 48 7.04 -2.48 11.40
N GLY A 49 7.02 -1.29 10.81
CA GLY A 49 8.18 -0.39 10.84
C GLY A 49 9.38 -0.86 10.01
N ARG A 50 9.34 -2.04 9.36
CA ARG A 50 10.33 -2.44 8.37
C ARG A 50 9.98 -1.91 6.99
N LEU A 51 11.01 -1.67 6.18
CA LEU A 51 10.89 -1.34 4.77
C LEU A 51 10.86 -2.63 3.95
N TYR A 52 9.87 -2.74 3.07
CA TYR A 52 9.70 -3.84 2.12
C TYR A 52 9.73 -3.30 0.71
N GLU A 53 10.50 -3.93 -0.17
CA GLU A 53 10.51 -3.57 -1.59
C GLU A 53 9.23 -4.07 -2.26
N VAL A 54 8.58 -3.19 -3.01
CA VAL A 54 7.46 -3.54 -3.88
C VAL A 54 8.00 -4.28 -5.09
N LEU A 55 7.76 -5.58 -5.15
CA LEU A 55 8.26 -6.46 -6.23
C LEU A 55 7.30 -6.51 -7.42
N ALA A 56 6.00 -6.35 -7.16
CA ALA A 56 4.97 -6.29 -8.20
C ALA A 56 3.72 -5.56 -7.68
N LYS A 57 2.78 -5.30 -8.60
CA LYS A 57 1.43 -4.84 -8.29
C LYS A 57 0.42 -5.81 -8.90
N THR A 58 -0.68 -6.06 -8.21
CA THR A 58 -1.83 -6.81 -8.71
C THR A 58 -3.10 -5.94 -8.63
N ASP A 59 -4.03 -6.14 -9.55
CA ASP A 59 -5.24 -5.33 -9.71
C ASP A 59 -6.45 -6.16 -10.16
N LEU A 60 -6.64 -7.34 -9.55
CA LEU A 60 -7.70 -8.30 -9.90
C LEU A 60 -9.11 -7.66 -9.96
N SER A 61 -9.33 -6.58 -9.22
CA SER A 61 -10.44 -5.66 -9.39
C SER A 61 -10.07 -4.26 -8.87
N PRO A 62 -10.83 -3.19 -9.18
CA PRO A 62 -10.58 -1.85 -8.64
C PRO A 62 -10.50 -1.77 -7.11
N CYS A 63 -11.16 -2.70 -6.40
CA CYS A 63 -11.14 -2.80 -4.94
C CYS A 63 -10.16 -3.86 -4.40
N HIS A 64 -9.41 -4.54 -5.27
CA HIS A 64 -8.42 -5.56 -4.92
C HIS A 64 -7.07 -5.21 -5.53
N GLN A 65 -6.67 -3.96 -5.35
CA GLN A 65 -5.35 -3.49 -5.71
C GLN A 65 -4.38 -3.83 -4.59
N MET A 66 -3.36 -4.63 -4.88
CA MET A 66 -2.35 -5.04 -3.91
C MET A 66 -0.95 -4.75 -4.41
N PHE A 67 -0.03 -4.59 -3.47
CA PHE A 67 1.40 -4.70 -3.70
C PHE A 67 1.85 -6.12 -3.38
N VAL A 68 2.87 -6.61 -4.08
CA VAL A 68 3.53 -7.86 -3.72
C VAL A 68 4.88 -7.53 -3.12
N VAL A 69 5.13 -8.00 -1.90
CA VAL A 69 6.40 -7.85 -1.19
C VAL A 69 6.92 -9.21 -0.76
N GLN A 70 8.21 -9.32 -0.43
CA GLN A 70 8.77 -10.54 0.16
C GLN A 70 8.85 -10.41 1.68
N SER A 71 8.31 -11.40 2.39
CA SER A 71 8.45 -11.49 3.85
C SER A 71 9.91 -11.69 4.25
N GLU A 72 10.35 -10.93 5.25
CA GLU A 72 11.64 -11.12 5.90
C GLU A 72 11.67 -12.34 6.83
N LEU A 73 10.50 -12.81 7.25
CA LEU A 73 10.33 -13.93 8.19
C LEU A 73 10.26 -15.27 7.44
N THR A 74 9.40 -15.35 6.42
CA THR A 74 9.11 -16.61 5.72
C THR A 74 9.82 -16.73 4.37
N ARG A 75 10.34 -15.61 3.82
CA ARG A 75 10.87 -15.51 2.45
C ARG A 75 9.83 -15.71 1.34
N GLU A 76 8.55 -15.83 1.70
CA GLU A 76 7.45 -15.97 0.77
C GLU A 76 6.97 -14.61 0.26
N LEU A 77 6.28 -14.61 -0.87
CA LEU A 77 5.61 -13.42 -1.39
C LEU A 77 4.28 -13.21 -0.66
N VAL A 78 4.03 -11.97 -0.26
CA VAL A 78 2.85 -11.55 0.49
C VAL A 78 2.15 -10.43 -0.26
N GLU A 79 0.84 -10.54 -0.39
CA GLU A 79 0.01 -9.44 -0.91
C GLU A 79 -0.27 -8.43 0.20
N LEU A 80 0.04 -7.17 -0.07
CA LEU A 80 -0.06 -6.06 0.86
C LEU A 80 -1.05 -5.03 0.33
N HIS A 81 -2.14 -4.84 1.06
CA HIS A 81 -3.14 -3.82 0.72
C HIS A 81 -2.57 -2.40 0.95
N PRO A 82 -2.78 -1.44 0.03
CA PRO A 82 -2.27 -0.08 0.14
C PRO A 82 -2.64 0.64 1.43
N GLY A 83 -3.87 0.44 1.91
CA GLY A 83 -4.34 1.04 3.17
C GLY A 83 -3.60 0.57 4.44
N LEU A 84 -2.66 -0.37 4.34
CA LEU A 84 -1.80 -0.79 5.46
C LEU A 84 -0.44 -0.06 5.48
N ILE A 85 -0.15 0.74 4.46
CA ILE A 85 1.12 1.46 4.30
C ILE A 85 1.02 2.80 5.03
N CYS A 86 1.98 3.09 5.91
CA CYS A 86 2.08 4.37 6.61
C CYS A 86 3.19 5.28 6.07
N ASN A 87 4.12 4.73 5.28
CA ASN A 87 5.22 5.48 4.68
C ASN A 87 5.76 4.73 3.46
N TYR A 88 6.31 5.46 2.48
CA TYR A 88 7.06 4.86 1.38
C TYR A 88 8.21 5.77 0.91
N LEU A 89 9.22 5.15 0.32
CA LEU A 89 10.37 5.81 -0.28
C LEU A 89 10.42 5.40 -1.75
N ASP A 90 10.47 6.39 -2.64
CA ASP A 90 10.70 6.13 -4.04
C ASP A 90 12.08 5.52 -4.27
N ASN A 91 12.12 4.63 -5.25
CA ASN A 91 13.26 3.79 -5.57
C ASN A 91 14.59 4.59 -5.47
N PRO A 92 15.52 4.23 -4.56
CA PRO A 92 16.74 5.01 -4.31
C PRO A 92 17.74 4.99 -5.48
N THR A 93 17.38 4.36 -6.61
CA THR A 93 18.22 4.22 -7.80
C THR A 93 18.05 5.36 -8.81
N GLU A 94 17.24 6.39 -8.55
CA GLU A 94 17.26 7.63 -9.34
C GLU A 94 18.56 8.41 -9.09
N THR A 95 19.64 7.92 -9.69
CA THR A 95 20.88 8.65 -9.85
C THR A 95 20.61 9.78 -10.84
N HIS A 96 20.27 10.97 -10.33
CA HIS A 96 20.32 12.18 -11.14
C HIS A 96 21.78 12.40 -11.55
N TYR A 97 22.11 12.07 -12.79
CA TYR A 97 23.36 12.53 -13.39
C TYR A 97 23.26 14.06 -13.52
N VAL A 98 24.07 14.75 -12.70
CA VAL A 98 24.26 16.21 -12.71
C VAL A 98 24.99 16.65 -13.98
#